data_AF-A0A7V3D6N1-F1
#
_entry.id   AF-A0A7V3D6N1-F1
#
_cell.length_a   1.000
_cell.length_b   1.000
_cell.length_c   1.000
_cell.angle_alpha   90.00
_cell.angle_beta   90.00
_cell.angle_gamma   90.00
#
_symmetry.space_group_name_H-M   'P 1'
#
loop_
_entity.id
_entity.type
_entity.pdbx_description
1 polymer ?
#
loop_
_entity_poly.entity_id
_entity_poly.type
_entity_poly.pdbx_seq_one_letter_code
_entity_poly.pdbx_strand_id
1 'polypeptide(L)'
;MAMVCPHCQGVMERGQRCPSCALRLRGSLDPRDGGANPNRPAWQRTTWGRILIGLIVSQGLYHGLLQASVAAAMALNLGNPREIWLTPAGVVYIQVLQVLALLVGGLLAGAGQNQGFFNGALLGLWYGVLLLVLQSDLAGALTFLAILGQPILHAFVGGCAGFLGSRIWRPLYTPPVSSVSRSARPLHDPRRGWFRGPLHPFRVTLGLAVAVAGALSAEFLFSLLVRTSEGRLVPSSRFQAQLITWEITALALLLGGALAGANTLNGFKQGFAVGVGAGVLLFGIMLGLDPLGVTTAVGVGFAALCLGTIGGSFGGRILPPLVKVRRKVFD
;
A
#
# COMPACT_ATOMS: atom_id res chain seq x y z
N MET A 1 -27.26 38.50 13.09
CA MET A 1 -26.15 37.53 13.10
C MET A 1 -26.25 36.76 14.40
N ALA A 2 -26.42 35.44 14.32
CA ALA A 2 -26.56 34.60 15.50
C ALA A 2 -25.21 34.46 16.21
N MET A 3 -25.14 34.91 17.46
CA MET A 3 -23.98 34.81 18.34
C MET A 3 -24.23 33.73 19.40
N VAL A 4 -23.20 32.99 19.79
CA VAL A 4 -23.31 31.88 20.77
C VAL A 4 -22.51 32.21 22.04
N CYS A 5 -23.13 32.19 23.24
CA CYS A 5 -22.34 32.31 24.50
C CYS A 5 -21.56 31.00 24.68
N PRO A 6 -20.22 31.05 24.84
CA PRO A 6 -19.43 29.83 25.05
C PRO A 6 -19.78 29.11 26.36
N HIS A 7 -20.36 29.85 27.32
CA HIS A 7 -20.72 29.30 28.63
C HIS A 7 -22.15 28.74 28.66
N CYS A 8 -23.14 29.49 28.15
CA CYS A 8 -24.54 29.08 28.17
C CYS A 8 -24.98 28.28 26.94
N GLN A 9 -24.19 28.28 25.86
CA GLN A 9 -24.54 27.70 24.55
C GLN A 9 -25.83 28.21 23.89
N GLY A 10 -26.46 29.25 24.46
CA GLY A 10 -27.63 29.91 23.87
C GLY A 10 -27.26 30.71 22.61
N VAL A 11 -28.07 30.55 21.57
CA VAL A 11 -27.99 31.31 20.32
C VAL A 11 -28.80 32.60 20.47
N MET A 12 -28.19 33.75 20.19
CA MET A 12 -28.85 35.05 20.31
C MET A 12 -28.63 35.89 19.06
N GLU A 13 -29.69 36.53 18.57
CA GLU A 13 -29.64 37.28 17.32
C GLU A 13 -29.26 38.75 17.51
N ARG A 14 -29.41 39.31 18.73
CA ARG A 14 -29.16 40.72 19.03
C ARG A 14 -28.54 40.88 20.43
N GLY A 15 -27.35 41.47 20.49
CA GLY A 15 -26.63 41.83 21.72
C GLY A 15 -25.19 41.33 21.73
N GLN A 16 -24.22 42.15 22.15
CA GLN A 16 -22.79 41.75 22.24
C GLN A 16 -22.46 40.99 23.54
N ARG A 17 -23.39 40.90 24.48
CA ARG A 17 -23.25 40.22 25.76
C ARG A 17 -24.45 39.29 25.97
N CYS A 18 -24.20 38.15 26.55
CA CYS A 18 -25.29 37.24 26.93
C CYS A 18 -26.02 37.76 28.16
N PRO A 19 -27.37 37.76 28.18
CA PRO A 19 -28.14 38.21 29.33
C PRO A 19 -28.01 37.26 30.53
N SER A 20 -27.67 35.98 30.29
CA SER A 20 -27.49 34.98 31.35
C SER A 20 -26.07 35.00 31.93
N CYS A 21 -25.04 34.99 31.07
CA CYS A 21 -23.64 34.85 31.49
C CYS A 21 -22.87 36.19 31.57
N ALA A 22 -23.42 37.30 31.05
CA ALA A 22 -22.76 38.61 30.85
C ALA A 22 -21.45 38.62 30.04
N LEU A 23 -20.91 37.44 29.68
CA LEU A 23 -19.71 37.30 28.84
C LEU A 23 -19.94 37.90 27.46
N ARG A 24 -18.89 38.54 26.94
CA ARG A 24 -18.84 39.07 25.58
C ARG A 24 -18.96 37.90 24.61
N LEU A 25 -19.98 37.95 23.77
CA LEU A 25 -20.17 36.97 22.72
C LEU A 25 -19.01 37.13 21.73
N ARG A 26 -18.29 36.04 21.46
CA ARG A 26 -17.38 36.02 20.31
C ARG A 26 -18.27 35.88 19.09
N GLY A 27 -18.17 36.86 18.18
CA GLY A 27 -18.74 36.70 16.86
C GLY A 27 -18.25 35.37 16.32
N SER A 28 -19.18 34.47 15.97
CA SER A 28 -18.81 33.38 15.09
C SER A 28 -18.23 34.10 13.87
N LEU A 29 -16.93 33.93 13.63
CA LEU A 29 -16.33 34.30 12.36
C LEU A 29 -17.14 33.51 11.34
N ASP A 30 -18.15 34.18 10.78
CA ASP A 30 -18.97 33.64 9.74
C ASP A 30 -17.96 33.26 8.65
N PRO A 31 -17.82 32.00 8.23
CA PRO A 31 -16.89 31.61 7.18
C PRO A 31 -17.27 32.20 5.80
N ARG A 32 -18.06 33.27 5.79
CA ARG A 32 -18.76 33.87 4.66
C ARG A 32 -17.91 34.80 3.80
N ASP A 33 -16.71 35.18 4.23
CA ASP A 33 -15.83 36.04 3.41
C ASP A 33 -14.98 35.27 2.39
N GLY A 34 -15.47 34.11 1.93
CA GLY A 34 -14.78 33.33 0.90
C GLY A 34 -15.69 32.50 0.03
N GLY A 35 -16.82 33.04 -0.45
CA GLY A 35 -17.47 32.80 -1.76
C GLY A 35 -17.65 31.38 -2.36
N ALA A 36 -17.23 30.31 -1.71
CA ALA A 36 -17.38 28.94 -2.19
C ALA A 36 -18.69 28.40 -1.61
N ASN A 37 -19.74 28.41 -2.43
CA ASN A 37 -21.05 27.84 -2.11
C ASN A 37 -20.88 26.45 -1.44
N PRO A 38 -21.10 26.32 -0.12
CA PRO A 38 -20.78 25.10 0.63
C PRO A 38 -21.65 23.90 0.23
N ASN A 39 -22.69 24.14 -0.58
CA ASN A 39 -23.64 23.13 -1.03
C ASN A 39 -23.31 22.48 -2.38
N ARG A 40 -22.23 22.87 -3.07
CA ARG A 40 -21.79 22.07 -4.22
C ARG A 40 -20.90 20.94 -3.72
N PRO A 41 -21.31 19.66 -3.83
CA PRO A 41 -20.41 18.55 -3.55
C PRO A 41 -19.26 18.65 -4.54
N ALA A 42 -18.11 19.16 -4.09
CA ALA A 42 -16.91 19.17 -4.89
C ALA A 42 -16.51 17.71 -5.11
N TRP A 43 -16.89 17.14 -6.26
CA TRP A 43 -16.63 15.74 -6.60
C TRP A 43 -15.15 15.37 -6.43
N GLN A 44 -14.25 16.34 -6.62
CA GLN A 44 -12.80 16.24 -6.39
C GLN A 44 -12.42 15.93 -4.93
N ARG A 45 -13.28 16.24 -3.96
CA ARG A 45 -13.08 15.91 -2.54
C ARG A 45 -13.52 14.48 -2.21
N THR A 46 -14.36 13.87 -3.04
CA THR A 46 -14.77 12.47 -2.86
C THR A 46 -13.59 11.53 -3.15
N THR A 47 -13.59 10.35 -2.53
CA THR A 47 -12.57 9.32 -2.76
C THR A 47 -12.45 8.96 -4.24
N TRP A 48 -13.59 8.80 -4.93
CA TRP A 48 -13.64 8.49 -6.35
C TRP A 48 -13.08 9.61 -7.23
N GLY A 49 -13.38 10.88 -6.91
CA GLY A 49 -12.82 12.01 -7.64
C GLY A 49 -11.29 12.06 -7.58
N ARG A 50 -10.70 11.74 -6.42
CA ARG A 50 -9.24 11.68 -6.27
C ARG A 50 -8.61 10.51 -7.01
N ILE A 51 -9.26 9.34 -7.00
CA ILE A 51 -8.82 8.19 -7.78
C ILE A 51 -8.85 8.52 -9.28
N LEU A 52 -9.93 9.14 -9.76
CA LEU A 52 -10.07 9.55 -11.16
C LEU A 52 -8.97 10.56 -11.57
N ILE A 53 -8.74 11.60 -10.75
CA ILE A 53 -7.67 12.57 -10.99
C ILE A 53 -6.30 11.87 -11.01
N GLY A 54 -6.03 11.00 -10.04
CA GLY A 54 -4.78 10.26 -9.97
C GLY A 54 -4.56 9.35 -11.17
N LEU A 55 -5.62 8.68 -11.66
CA LEU A 55 -5.59 7.86 -12.88
C LEU A 55 -5.22 8.71 -14.11
N ILE A 56 -5.92 9.84 -14.31
CA ILE A 56 -5.65 10.76 -15.44
C ILE A 56 -4.20 11.24 -15.40
N VAL A 57 -3.71 11.65 -14.22
CA VAL A 57 -2.34 12.12 -14.04
C VAL A 57 -1.33 11.00 -14.32
N SER A 58 -1.54 9.80 -13.79
CA SER A 58 -0.62 8.66 -14.03
C SER A 58 -0.60 8.24 -15.50
N GLN A 59 -1.75 8.23 -16.18
CA GLN A 59 -1.84 7.87 -17.60
C GLN A 59 -1.16 8.92 -18.48
N GLY A 60 -1.46 10.20 -18.25
CA GLY A 60 -0.86 11.31 -18.97
C GLY A 60 0.65 11.38 -18.77
N LEU A 61 1.13 11.20 -17.53
CA LEU A 61 2.56 11.21 -17.23
C LEU A 61 3.29 10.03 -17.88
N TYR A 62 2.71 8.83 -17.85
CA TYR A 62 3.28 7.66 -18.53
C TYR A 62 3.43 7.89 -20.04
N HIS A 63 2.36 8.31 -20.72
CA HIS A 63 2.42 8.55 -22.16
C HIS A 63 3.34 9.71 -22.52
N GLY A 64 3.37 10.78 -21.71
CA GLY A 64 4.29 11.90 -21.92
C GLY A 64 5.75 11.48 -21.82
N LEU A 65 6.11 10.70 -20.78
CA LEU A 65 7.47 10.16 -20.63
C LEU A 65 7.84 9.19 -21.74
N LEU A 66 6.90 8.32 -22.15
CA LEU A 66 7.12 7.40 -23.25
C LEU A 66 7.36 8.15 -24.57
N GLN A 67 6.52 9.13 -24.91
CA GLN A 67 6.69 9.95 -26.11
C GLN A 67 8.02 10.73 -26.09
N ALA A 68 8.39 11.30 -24.94
CA ALA A 68 9.69 11.95 -24.78
C ALA A 68 10.86 10.99 -25.00
N SER A 69 10.77 9.75 -24.50
CA SER A 69 11.80 8.72 -24.71
C SER A 69 11.90 8.27 -26.16
N VAL A 70 10.77 8.14 -26.88
CA VAL A 70 10.76 7.82 -28.31
C VAL A 70 11.37 8.96 -29.12
N ALA A 71 11.00 10.22 -28.83
CA ALA A 71 11.57 11.39 -29.47
C ALA A 71 13.09 11.50 -29.23
N ALA A 72 13.55 11.22 -27.99
CA ALA A 72 14.98 11.19 -27.67
C ALA A 72 15.70 10.08 -28.43
N ALA A 73 15.13 8.87 -28.53
CA ALA A 73 15.72 7.77 -29.28
C ALA A 73 15.85 8.07 -30.78
N MET A 74 14.83 8.73 -31.35
CA MET A 74 14.88 9.23 -32.73
C MET A 74 15.95 10.31 -32.92
N ALA A 75 16.04 11.27 -31.99
CA ALA A 75 17.06 12.33 -32.05
C ALA A 75 18.50 11.81 -31.95
N LEU A 76 18.70 10.70 -31.22
CA LEU A 76 20.00 10.05 -31.07
C LEU A 76 20.31 9.00 -32.16
N ASN A 77 19.42 8.81 -33.15
CA ASN A 77 19.55 7.80 -34.21
C ASN A 77 19.85 6.38 -33.69
N LEU A 78 19.22 5.97 -32.58
CA LEU A 78 19.45 4.66 -31.94
C LEU A 78 18.86 3.45 -32.72
N GLY A 79 18.46 3.64 -33.97
CA GLY A 79 17.81 2.62 -34.80
C GLY A 79 16.28 2.63 -34.71
N ASN A 80 15.64 1.55 -35.14
CA ASN A 80 14.19 1.45 -35.16
C ASN A 80 13.65 1.36 -33.71
N PRO A 81 12.87 2.34 -33.23
CA PRO A 81 12.42 2.37 -31.84
C PRO A 81 11.63 1.10 -31.47
N ARG A 82 10.92 0.47 -32.42
CA ARG A 82 10.19 -0.77 -32.16
C ARG A 82 11.10 -1.91 -31.69
N GLU A 83 12.29 -2.04 -32.25
CA GLU A 83 13.21 -3.11 -31.88
C GLU A 83 13.75 -2.92 -30.46
N ILE A 84 14.07 -1.66 -30.10
CA ILE A 84 14.56 -1.30 -28.76
C ILE A 84 13.53 -1.69 -27.69
N TRP A 85 12.24 -1.40 -27.93
CA TRP A 85 11.17 -1.68 -26.97
C TRP A 85 10.85 -3.16 -26.79
N LEU A 86 11.16 -3.98 -27.81
CA LEU A 86 10.99 -5.44 -27.75
C LEU A 86 12.13 -6.13 -27.00
N THR A 87 13.26 -5.43 -26.76
CA THR A 87 14.33 -5.99 -25.93
C THR A 87 13.91 -6.11 -24.46
N PRO A 88 14.48 -7.06 -23.69
CA PRO A 88 14.23 -7.15 -22.24
C PRO A 88 14.53 -5.84 -21.49
N ALA A 89 15.55 -5.10 -21.92
CA ALA A 89 15.88 -3.79 -21.36
C ALA A 89 14.78 -2.75 -21.63
N GLY A 90 14.20 -2.76 -22.84
CA GLY A 90 13.06 -1.92 -23.19
C GLY A 90 11.83 -2.21 -22.35
N VAL A 91 11.51 -3.49 -22.10
CA VAL A 91 10.40 -3.91 -21.23
C VAL A 91 10.61 -3.42 -19.79
N VAL A 92 11.82 -3.61 -19.24
CA VAL A 92 12.15 -3.11 -17.89
C VAL A 92 12.02 -1.58 -17.83
N TYR A 93 12.51 -0.87 -18.85
CA TYR A 93 12.40 0.59 -18.92
C TYR A 93 10.93 1.05 -18.95
N ILE A 94 10.08 0.42 -19.75
CA ILE A 94 8.64 0.72 -19.80
C ILE A 94 8.01 0.47 -18.41
N GLN A 95 8.36 -0.63 -17.75
CA GLN A 95 7.86 -0.93 -16.41
C GLN A 95 8.28 0.13 -15.39
N VAL A 96 9.52 0.63 -15.46
CA VAL A 96 10.01 1.73 -14.63
C VAL A 96 9.20 3.01 -14.87
N LEU A 97 8.93 3.36 -16.13
CA LEU A 97 8.11 4.53 -16.46
C LEU A 97 6.68 4.40 -15.92
N GLN A 98 6.06 3.23 -16.04
CA GLN A 98 4.72 2.96 -15.50
C GLN A 98 4.70 3.09 -13.97
N VAL A 99 5.70 2.53 -13.28
CA VAL A 99 5.85 2.64 -11.82
C VAL A 99 6.02 4.10 -11.40
N LEU A 100 6.90 4.85 -12.06
CA LEU A 100 7.10 6.28 -11.75
C LEU A 100 5.82 7.08 -11.92
N ALA A 101 5.10 6.86 -13.02
CA ALA A 101 3.85 7.57 -13.28
C ALA A 101 2.76 7.23 -12.26
N LEU A 102 2.67 5.94 -11.91
CA LEU A 102 1.73 5.44 -10.91
C LEU A 102 2.05 5.94 -9.49
N LEU A 103 3.33 6.08 -9.13
CA LEU A 103 3.74 6.65 -7.84
C LEU A 103 3.19 8.06 -7.67
N VAL A 104 3.26 8.91 -8.70
CA VAL A 104 2.72 10.28 -8.66
C VAL A 104 1.19 10.26 -8.51
N GLY A 105 0.49 9.46 -9.32
CA GLY A 105 -0.97 9.33 -9.23
C GLY A 105 -1.44 8.78 -7.88
N GLY A 106 -0.75 7.76 -7.37
CA GLY A 106 -1.02 7.15 -6.06
C GLY A 106 -0.80 8.11 -4.89
N LEU A 107 0.29 8.90 -4.92
CA LEU A 107 0.56 9.96 -3.92
C LEU A 107 -0.61 10.95 -3.85
N LEU A 108 -1.11 11.41 -5.00
CA LEU A 108 -2.24 12.33 -5.08
C LEU A 108 -3.55 11.71 -4.57
N ALA A 109 -3.82 10.45 -4.92
CA ALA A 109 -5.02 9.75 -4.47
C ALA A 109 -5.02 9.50 -2.95
N GLY A 110 -3.85 9.28 -2.37
CA GLY A 110 -3.67 9.06 -0.93
C GLY A 110 -3.58 10.35 -0.09
N ALA A 111 -3.25 11.48 -0.70
CA ALA A 111 -3.09 12.75 0.00
C ALA A 111 -4.34 13.12 0.80
N GLY A 112 -4.19 13.47 2.07
CA GLY A 112 -5.27 13.91 2.96
C GLY A 112 -6.32 12.84 3.30
N GLN A 113 -6.02 11.55 3.11
CA GLN A 113 -6.93 10.44 3.42
C GLN A 113 -6.35 9.54 4.52
N ASN A 114 -7.20 9.08 5.44
CA ASN A 114 -6.76 8.14 6.49
C ASN A 114 -6.48 6.73 5.94
N GLN A 115 -7.08 6.39 4.80
CA GLN A 115 -6.96 5.08 4.13
C GLN A 115 -6.13 5.21 2.84
N GLY A 116 -5.03 5.98 2.87
CA GLY A 116 -4.20 6.25 1.70
C GLY A 116 -3.72 4.99 0.98
N PHE A 117 -3.35 3.93 1.72
CA PHE A 117 -2.93 2.66 1.11
C PHE A 117 -4.04 2.02 0.26
N PHE A 118 -5.26 1.96 0.79
CA PHE A 118 -6.38 1.34 0.07
C PHE A 118 -6.74 2.13 -1.18
N ASN A 119 -6.84 3.47 -1.08
CA ASN A 119 -7.16 4.32 -2.22
C ASN A 119 -6.08 4.26 -3.32
N GLY A 120 -4.81 4.25 -2.91
CA GLY A 120 -3.69 4.09 -3.83
C GLY A 120 -3.68 2.71 -4.50
N ALA A 121 -4.01 1.65 -3.75
CA ALA A 121 -4.06 0.31 -4.31
C ALA A 121 -5.20 0.13 -5.31
N LEU A 122 -6.36 0.70 -5.01
CA LEU A 122 -7.50 0.73 -5.93
C LEU A 122 -7.16 1.49 -7.22
N LEU A 123 -6.46 2.63 -7.11
CA LEU A 123 -5.94 3.35 -8.27
C LEU A 123 -4.97 2.50 -9.08
N GLY A 124 -4.00 1.84 -8.43
CA GLY A 124 -3.03 0.98 -9.11
C GLY A 124 -3.66 -0.21 -9.81
N LEU A 125 -4.67 -0.82 -9.21
CA LEU A 125 -5.45 -1.88 -9.85
C LEU A 125 -6.12 -1.38 -11.13
N TRP A 126 -6.86 -0.27 -11.05
CA TRP A 126 -7.53 0.32 -12.21
C TRP A 126 -6.53 0.77 -13.29
N TYR A 127 -5.39 1.33 -12.89
CA TYR A 127 -4.32 1.72 -13.80
C TYR A 127 -3.75 0.50 -14.56
N GLY A 128 -3.50 -0.61 -13.86
CA GLY A 128 -3.09 -1.87 -14.50
C GLY A 128 -4.13 -2.42 -15.46
N VAL A 129 -5.42 -2.41 -15.09
CA VAL A 129 -6.51 -2.84 -15.99
C VAL A 129 -6.59 -1.97 -17.24
N LEU A 130 -6.50 -0.64 -17.08
CA LEU A 130 -6.52 0.29 -18.23
C LEU A 130 -5.34 0.06 -19.16
N LEU A 131 -4.13 -0.18 -18.63
CA LEU A 131 -2.97 -0.52 -19.44
C LEU A 131 -3.17 -1.82 -20.21
N LEU A 132 -3.75 -2.87 -19.60
CA LEU A 132 -4.05 -4.11 -20.31
C LEU A 132 -5.02 -3.90 -21.48
N VAL A 133 -6.05 -3.07 -21.29
CA VAL A 133 -7.02 -2.76 -22.35
C VAL A 133 -6.37 -1.94 -23.46
N LEU A 134 -5.64 -0.89 -23.09
CA LEU A 134 -5.02 0.05 -24.04
C LEU A 134 -3.79 -0.50 -24.76
N GLN A 135 -3.08 -1.46 -24.16
CA GLN A 135 -1.88 -2.11 -24.74
C GLN A 135 -2.17 -3.52 -25.26
N SER A 136 -3.43 -3.84 -25.52
CA SER A 136 -3.84 -5.13 -26.09
C SER A 136 -3.12 -5.45 -27.41
N ASP A 137 -2.75 -4.45 -28.20
CA ASP A 137 -1.96 -4.63 -29.43
C ASP A 137 -0.50 -5.08 -29.16
N LEU A 138 0.07 -4.77 -27.98
CA LEU A 138 1.39 -5.28 -27.56
C LEU A 138 1.29 -6.64 -26.87
N ALA A 139 0.09 -7.11 -26.52
CA ALA A 139 -0.11 -8.33 -25.73
C ALA A 139 0.42 -9.60 -26.43
N GLY A 140 0.63 -9.56 -27.76
CA GLY A 140 1.24 -10.67 -28.50
C GLY A 140 2.68 -11.00 -28.05
N ALA A 141 3.37 -10.07 -27.39
CA ALA A 141 4.73 -10.27 -26.87
C ALA A 141 4.80 -10.56 -25.37
N LEU A 142 3.70 -10.37 -24.62
CA LEU A 142 3.70 -10.56 -23.16
C LEU A 142 3.23 -11.97 -22.79
N THR A 143 3.95 -12.59 -21.86
CA THR A 143 3.54 -13.86 -21.28
C THR A 143 2.25 -13.69 -20.46
N PHE A 144 1.41 -14.74 -20.41
CA PHE A 144 0.18 -14.76 -19.61
C PHE A 144 0.41 -14.34 -18.14
N LEU A 145 1.57 -14.69 -17.59
CA LEU A 145 1.97 -14.30 -16.23
C LEU A 145 2.15 -12.78 -16.10
N ALA A 146 2.69 -12.10 -17.10
CA ALA A 146 2.83 -10.65 -17.10
C ALA A 146 1.46 -9.96 -17.16
N ILE A 147 0.54 -10.49 -17.98
CA ILE A 147 -0.82 -9.98 -18.11
C ILE A 147 -1.56 -10.02 -16.77
N LEU A 148 -1.49 -11.13 -16.03
CA LEU A 148 -2.15 -11.25 -14.72
C LEU A 148 -1.38 -10.58 -13.57
N GLY A 149 -0.05 -10.57 -13.63
CA GLY A 149 0.80 -10.03 -12.57
C GLY A 149 0.82 -8.50 -12.52
N GLN A 150 0.70 -7.84 -13.67
CA GLN A 150 0.87 -6.39 -13.77
C GLN A 150 -0.17 -5.58 -12.97
N PRO A 151 -1.49 -5.89 -12.97
CA PRO A 151 -2.45 -5.18 -12.13
C PRO A 151 -2.21 -5.38 -10.63
N ILE A 152 -1.76 -6.56 -10.21
CA ILE A 152 -1.46 -6.85 -8.80
C ILE A 152 -0.24 -6.06 -8.35
N LEU A 153 0.82 -6.04 -9.19
CA LEU A 153 2.03 -5.27 -8.93
C LEU A 153 1.72 -3.76 -8.88
N HIS A 154 0.91 -3.25 -9.80
CA HIS A 154 0.46 -1.86 -9.79
C HIS A 154 -0.42 -1.54 -8.58
N ALA A 155 -1.33 -2.42 -8.18
CA ALA A 155 -2.10 -2.24 -6.95
C ALA A 155 -1.18 -2.12 -5.72
N PHE A 156 -0.14 -2.93 -5.65
CA PHE A 156 0.82 -2.83 -4.55
C PHE A 156 1.59 -1.50 -4.57
N VAL A 157 2.19 -1.15 -5.71
CA VAL A 157 2.95 0.10 -5.90
C VAL A 157 2.07 1.33 -5.63
N GLY A 158 0.86 1.36 -6.19
CA GLY A 158 -0.13 2.39 -5.96
C GLY A 158 -0.50 2.50 -4.48
N GLY A 159 -0.66 1.37 -3.78
CA GLY A 159 -0.92 1.34 -2.35
C GLY A 159 0.22 1.95 -1.52
N CYS A 160 1.48 1.59 -1.82
CA CYS A 160 2.65 2.19 -1.19
C CYS A 160 2.71 3.71 -1.43
N ALA A 161 2.47 4.15 -2.66
CA ALA A 161 2.41 5.57 -3.01
C ALA A 161 1.29 6.31 -2.26
N GLY A 162 0.07 5.75 -2.24
CA GLY A 162 -1.05 6.34 -1.52
C GLY A 162 -0.84 6.38 -0.01
N PHE A 163 -0.17 5.38 0.56
CA PHE A 163 0.27 5.42 1.95
C PHE A 163 1.24 6.58 2.19
N LEU A 164 2.27 6.73 1.35
CA LEU A 164 3.22 7.84 1.46
C LEU A 164 2.52 9.20 1.32
N GLY A 165 1.57 9.32 0.38
CA GLY A 165 0.79 10.53 0.16
C GLY A 165 -0.03 10.92 1.39
N SER A 166 -0.65 9.94 2.07
CA SER A 166 -1.37 10.20 3.33
C SER A 166 -0.48 10.65 4.48
N ARG A 167 0.82 10.36 4.42
CA ARG A 167 1.79 10.79 5.44
C ARG A 167 2.31 12.20 5.20
N ILE A 168 2.59 12.53 3.94
CA ILE A 168 3.04 13.87 3.53
C ILE A 168 1.89 14.87 3.72
N TRP A 169 0.70 14.53 3.21
CA TRP A 169 -0.50 15.35 3.36
C TRP A 169 -1.44 14.73 4.37
N ARG A 170 -1.32 15.12 5.64
CA ARG A 170 -2.27 14.70 6.67
C ARG A 170 -3.60 15.43 6.46
N PRO A 171 -4.75 14.76 6.69
CA PRO A 171 -6.04 15.45 6.68
C PRO A 171 -6.00 16.60 7.69
N LEU A 172 -6.34 17.80 7.24
CA LEU A 172 -6.55 18.93 8.14
C LEU A 172 -7.60 18.50 9.16
N TYR A 173 -7.22 18.56 10.44
CA TYR A 173 -8.12 18.26 11.53
C TYR A 173 -9.30 19.19 11.42
N THR A 174 -10.44 18.66 11.00
CA THR A 174 -11.71 19.38 11.11
C THR A 174 -12.09 19.24 12.58
N PRO A 175 -12.01 20.33 13.38
CA PRO A 175 -12.46 20.25 14.76
C PRO A 175 -13.90 19.73 14.72
N PRO A 176 -14.23 18.74 15.57
CA PRO A 176 -15.59 18.25 15.63
C PRO A 176 -16.47 19.47 15.86
N VAL A 177 -17.35 19.76 14.90
CA VAL A 177 -18.43 20.72 15.10
C VAL A 177 -19.13 20.17 16.33
N SER A 178 -19.04 20.92 17.43
CA SER A 178 -19.52 20.52 18.75
C SER A 178 -21.03 20.30 18.64
N SER A 179 -21.41 19.09 18.24
CA SER A 179 -22.76 18.59 18.37
C SER A 179 -22.98 18.42 19.86
N VAL A 180 -23.91 19.21 20.36
CA VAL A 180 -24.27 19.31 21.77
C VAL A 180 -24.42 17.91 22.35
N SER A 181 -23.61 17.68 23.38
CA SER A 181 -23.42 16.43 24.11
C SER A 181 -24.75 15.84 24.59
N ARG A 182 -25.12 14.66 24.08
CA ARG A 182 -25.99 13.71 24.80
C ARG A 182 -25.12 12.59 25.34
N SER A 183 -24.91 12.63 26.65
CA SER A 183 -24.49 11.55 27.56
C SER A 183 -23.59 10.46 26.95
N ALA A 184 -22.29 10.65 27.15
CA ALA A 184 -21.24 9.79 26.65
C ALA A 184 -21.15 8.48 27.47
N ARG A 185 -21.61 7.38 26.88
CA ARG A 185 -20.90 6.10 27.08
C ARG A 185 -19.54 6.24 26.37
N PRO A 186 -18.42 5.77 26.95
CA PRO A 186 -17.15 5.72 26.25
C PRO A 186 -17.26 4.72 25.08
N LEU A 187 -17.77 5.22 23.96
CA LEU A 187 -17.76 4.53 22.68
C LEU A 187 -16.31 4.27 22.35
N HIS A 188 -15.97 2.98 22.32
CA HIS A 188 -14.67 2.47 21.90
C HIS A 188 -14.25 3.20 20.63
N ASP A 189 -13.24 4.08 20.73
CA ASP A 189 -12.79 4.89 19.60
C ASP A 189 -12.40 3.96 18.44
N PRO A 190 -13.23 3.86 17.37
CA PRO A 190 -12.98 2.94 16.28
C PRO A 190 -11.79 3.39 15.41
N ARG A 191 -11.18 4.54 15.74
CA ARG A 191 -10.08 5.16 14.99
C ARG A 191 -8.69 4.79 15.51
N ARG A 192 -8.51 3.55 15.98
CA ARG A 192 -7.15 3.02 16.20
C ARG A 192 -6.51 2.77 14.84
N GLY A 193 -5.80 3.77 14.32
CA GLY A 193 -5.09 3.70 13.05
C GLY A 193 -4.20 2.45 12.97
N TRP A 194 -4.14 1.83 11.79
CA TRP A 194 -3.53 0.51 11.53
C TRP A 194 -2.04 0.38 11.90
N PHE A 195 -1.38 1.48 12.29
CA PHE A 195 0.03 1.54 12.69
C PHE A 195 0.25 1.95 14.15
N ARG A 196 -0.82 2.15 14.94
CA ARG A 196 -0.71 2.52 16.36
C ARG A 196 -0.44 1.29 17.22
N GLY A 197 0.74 1.28 17.82
CA GLY A 197 1.14 0.33 18.85
C GLY A 197 2.59 -0.13 18.69
N PRO A 198 3.16 -0.71 19.76
CA PRO A 198 4.55 -1.13 19.78
C PRO A 198 4.81 -2.21 18.73
N LEU A 199 5.99 -2.16 18.13
CA LEU A 199 6.55 -3.31 17.40
C LEU A 199 7.16 -4.24 18.45
N HIS A 200 6.93 -5.55 18.32
CA HIS A 200 7.58 -6.54 19.17
C HIS A 200 8.84 -7.03 18.45
N PRO A 201 10.03 -6.46 18.74
CA PRO A 201 11.23 -6.70 17.94
C PRO A 201 11.59 -8.19 17.91
N PHE A 202 11.48 -8.89 19.03
CA PHE A 202 11.75 -10.32 19.12
C PHE A 202 10.90 -11.17 18.15
N ARG A 203 9.62 -10.84 17.95
CA ARG A 203 8.73 -11.58 17.03
C ARG A 203 9.06 -11.27 15.57
N VAL A 204 9.38 -10.01 15.28
CA VAL A 204 9.81 -9.60 13.94
C VAL A 204 11.13 -10.25 13.58
N THR A 205 12.11 -10.29 14.49
CA THR A 205 13.41 -10.95 14.25
C THR A 205 13.24 -12.46 14.08
N LEU A 206 12.41 -13.12 14.89
CA LEU A 206 12.12 -14.53 14.75
C LEU A 206 11.41 -14.85 13.41
N GLY A 207 10.38 -14.08 13.06
CA GLY A 207 9.67 -14.23 11.78
C GLY A 207 10.57 -13.98 10.58
N LEU A 208 11.47 -13.00 10.67
CA LEU A 208 12.48 -12.72 9.66
C LEU A 208 13.48 -13.88 9.49
N ALA A 209 13.98 -14.44 10.60
CA ALA A 209 14.89 -15.57 10.58
C ALA A 209 14.24 -16.80 9.91
N VAL A 210 12.99 -17.12 10.26
CA VAL A 210 12.23 -18.22 9.65
C VAL A 210 11.98 -17.97 8.16
N ALA A 211 11.59 -16.75 7.78
CA ALA A 211 11.35 -16.39 6.38
C ALA A 211 12.60 -16.56 5.51
N VAL A 212 13.74 -16.01 5.96
CA VAL A 212 15.00 -16.06 5.21
C VAL A 212 15.58 -17.48 5.20
N ALA A 213 15.65 -18.16 6.35
CA ALA A 213 16.18 -19.53 6.41
C ALA A 213 15.33 -20.51 5.60
N GLY A 214 14.00 -20.38 5.66
CA GLY A 214 13.09 -21.22 4.87
C GLY A 214 13.22 -20.96 3.36
N ALA A 215 13.36 -19.71 2.95
CA ALA A 215 13.60 -19.36 1.54
C ALA A 215 14.95 -19.90 1.02
N LEU A 216 16.03 -19.76 1.80
CA LEU A 216 17.36 -20.26 1.42
C LEU A 216 17.46 -21.79 1.44
N SER A 217 16.65 -22.46 2.25
CA SER A 217 16.59 -23.93 2.32
C SER A 217 15.56 -24.55 1.38
N ALA A 218 14.88 -23.77 0.53
CA ALA A 218 13.81 -24.27 -0.33
C ALA A 218 14.26 -25.38 -1.28
N GLU A 219 15.44 -25.24 -1.90
CA GLU A 219 16.01 -26.29 -2.78
C GLU A 219 16.37 -27.56 -2.00
N PHE A 220 16.93 -27.40 -0.80
CA PHE A 220 17.25 -28.52 0.08
C PHE A 220 15.96 -29.26 0.50
N LEU A 221 14.93 -28.53 0.93
CA LEU A 221 13.63 -29.09 1.29
C LEU A 221 12.97 -29.81 0.12
N PHE A 222 13.05 -29.24 -1.09
CA PHE A 222 12.58 -29.91 -2.30
C PHE A 222 13.35 -31.22 -2.56
N SER A 223 14.67 -31.20 -2.44
CA SER A 223 15.48 -32.42 -2.61
C SER A 223 15.15 -33.50 -1.58
N LEU A 224 14.83 -33.10 -0.34
CA LEU A 224 14.39 -33.99 0.72
C LEU A 224 13.01 -34.60 0.39
N LEU A 225 12.08 -33.82 -0.14
CA LEU A 225 10.76 -34.29 -0.59
C LEU A 225 10.86 -35.32 -1.71
N VAL A 226 11.76 -35.10 -2.68
CA VAL A 226 11.98 -36.07 -3.77
C VAL A 226 12.57 -37.38 -3.24
N ARG A 227 13.53 -37.30 -2.31
CA ARG A 227 14.14 -38.49 -1.69
C ARG A 227 13.14 -39.27 -0.83
N THR A 228 12.37 -38.58 0.00
CA THR A 228 11.37 -39.20 0.90
C THR A 228 10.18 -39.77 0.16
N SER A 229 9.87 -39.27 -1.04
CA SER A 229 8.83 -39.83 -1.91
C SER A 229 9.30 -41.03 -2.76
N GLU A 230 10.50 -41.56 -2.50
CA GLU A 230 11.09 -42.67 -3.27
C GLU A 230 11.12 -42.40 -4.79
N GLY A 231 11.33 -41.14 -5.17
CA GLY A 231 11.33 -40.71 -6.57
C GLY A 231 9.95 -40.57 -7.22
N ARG A 232 8.85 -40.78 -6.49
CA ARG A 232 7.48 -40.60 -7.04
C ARG A 232 7.17 -39.14 -7.39
N LEU A 233 7.84 -38.18 -6.77
CA LEU A 233 7.69 -36.74 -7.03
C LEU A 233 8.83 -36.15 -7.87
N VAL A 234 9.55 -36.96 -8.66
CA VAL A 234 10.57 -36.42 -9.56
C VAL A 234 9.87 -35.51 -10.58
N PRO A 235 10.21 -34.21 -10.63
CA PRO A 235 9.58 -33.28 -11.56
C PRO A 235 9.94 -33.69 -12.99
N SER A 236 8.94 -33.74 -13.86
CA SER A 236 9.15 -34.09 -15.28
C SER A 236 9.82 -32.96 -16.06
N SER A 237 9.81 -31.74 -15.51
CA SER A 237 10.36 -30.54 -16.15
C SER A 237 11.08 -29.62 -15.15
N ARG A 238 12.06 -28.85 -15.67
CA ARG A 238 12.76 -27.81 -14.92
C ARG A 238 11.80 -26.74 -14.38
N PHE A 239 10.75 -26.42 -15.14
CA PHE A 239 9.73 -25.45 -14.73
C PHE A 239 8.94 -25.94 -13.51
N GLN A 240 8.55 -27.22 -13.49
CA GLN A 240 7.86 -27.81 -12.33
C GLN A 240 8.75 -27.79 -11.08
N ALA A 241 10.04 -28.09 -11.21
CA ALA A 241 10.99 -27.98 -10.10
C ALA A 241 11.08 -26.54 -9.56
N GLN A 242 11.19 -25.55 -10.46
CA GLN A 242 11.24 -24.13 -10.08
C GLN A 242 9.95 -23.67 -9.41
N LEU A 243 8.79 -24.09 -9.91
CA LEU A 243 7.49 -23.76 -9.34
C LEU A 243 7.37 -24.26 -7.90
N ILE A 244 7.75 -25.51 -7.65
CA ILE A 244 7.70 -26.11 -6.30
C ILE A 244 8.66 -25.37 -5.36
N THR A 245 9.87 -25.04 -5.82
CA THR A 245 10.82 -24.24 -5.02
C THR A 245 10.24 -22.85 -4.68
N TRP A 246 9.56 -22.20 -5.62
CA TRP A 246 8.88 -20.92 -5.39
C TRP A 246 7.71 -21.06 -4.41
N GLU A 247 6.95 -22.16 -4.46
CA GLU A 247 5.88 -22.43 -3.49
C GLU A 247 6.45 -22.61 -2.07
N ILE A 248 7.52 -23.39 -1.90
CA ILE A 248 8.18 -23.57 -0.61
C ILE A 248 8.71 -22.23 -0.08
N THR A 249 9.33 -21.42 -0.95
CA THR A 249 9.80 -20.08 -0.62
C THR A 249 8.64 -19.17 -0.19
N ALA A 250 7.53 -19.19 -0.93
CA ALA A 250 6.34 -18.41 -0.61
C ALA A 250 5.73 -18.81 0.75
N LEU A 251 5.65 -20.11 1.02
CA LEU A 251 5.18 -20.63 2.30
C LEU A 251 6.09 -20.21 3.46
N ALA A 252 7.41 -20.25 3.28
CA ALA A 252 8.36 -19.78 4.28
C ALA A 252 8.19 -18.28 4.60
N LEU A 253 8.06 -17.44 3.56
CA LEU A 253 7.82 -16.00 3.71
C LEU A 253 6.50 -15.71 4.42
N LEU A 254 5.43 -16.41 4.05
CA LEU A 254 4.10 -16.28 4.65
C LEU A 254 4.11 -16.74 6.12
N LEU A 255 4.78 -17.85 6.42
CA LEU A 255 4.93 -18.38 7.77
C LEU A 255 5.72 -17.42 8.66
N GLY A 256 6.83 -16.87 8.17
CA GLY A 256 7.62 -15.87 8.89
C GLY A 256 6.83 -14.60 9.19
N GLY A 257 6.05 -14.11 8.21
CA GLY A 257 5.10 -13.03 8.41
C GLY A 257 4.05 -13.36 9.48
N ALA A 258 3.44 -14.56 9.41
CA ALA A 258 2.42 -15.02 10.35
C ALA A 258 2.94 -15.14 11.78
N LEU A 259 4.14 -15.68 11.97
CA LEU A 259 4.80 -15.76 13.29
C LEU A 259 5.05 -14.37 13.88
N ALA A 260 5.47 -13.41 13.06
CA ALA A 260 5.63 -12.03 13.51
C ALA A 260 4.29 -11.37 13.85
N GLY A 261 3.21 -11.70 13.14
CA GLY A 261 1.89 -11.14 13.40
C GLY A 261 1.14 -11.79 14.57
N ALA A 262 1.48 -13.02 14.92
CA ALA A 262 0.79 -13.82 15.93
C ALA A 262 0.66 -13.09 17.28
N ASN A 263 -0.48 -13.30 17.95
CA ASN A 263 -0.81 -12.73 19.26
C ASN A 263 -0.71 -11.20 19.32
N THR A 264 -1.00 -10.49 18.22
CA THR A 264 -1.01 -9.03 18.20
C THR A 264 -2.14 -8.47 17.33
N LEU A 265 -2.66 -7.30 17.70
CA LEU A 265 -3.58 -6.54 16.85
C LEU A 265 -2.86 -5.80 15.71
N ASN A 266 -1.53 -5.69 15.80
CA ASN A 266 -0.67 -5.03 14.82
C ASN A 266 0.01 -6.05 13.88
N GLY A 267 -0.70 -7.14 13.57
CA GLY A 267 -0.15 -8.23 12.77
C GLY A 267 0.34 -7.78 11.40
N PHE A 268 -0.46 -6.94 10.72
CA PHE A 268 -0.09 -6.34 9.44
C PHE A 268 1.23 -5.55 9.50
N LYS A 269 1.43 -4.74 10.55
CA LYS A 269 2.65 -3.93 10.74
C LYS A 269 3.89 -4.80 10.95
N GLN A 270 3.76 -5.86 11.75
CA GLN A 270 4.88 -6.79 12.01
C GLN A 270 5.20 -7.63 10.78
N GLY A 271 4.18 -8.12 10.06
CA GLY A 271 4.34 -8.81 8.79
C GLY A 271 5.01 -7.94 7.72
N PHE A 272 4.62 -6.66 7.62
CA PHE A 272 5.28 -5.70 6.73
C PHE A 272 6.77 -5.55 7.05
N ALA A 273 7.12 -5.42 8.34
CA ALA A 273 8.51 -5.31 8.77
C ALA A 273 9.33 -6.57 8.40
N VAL A 274 8.74 -7.76 8.57
CA VAL A 274 9.36 -9.02 8.13
C VAL A 274 9.52 -9.05 6.61
N GLY A 275 8.48 -8.69 5.86
CA GLY A 275 8.53 -8.72 4.39
C GLY A 275 9.59 -7.78 3.81
N VAL A 276 9.72 -6.56 4.35
CA VAL A 276 10.79 -5.62 3.97
C VAL A 276 12.16 -6.21 4.31
N GLY A 277 12.34 -6.70 5.54
CA GLY A 277 13.63 -7.27 5.97
C GLY A 277 14.05 -8.48 5.13
N ALA A 278 13.12 -9.40 4.89
CA ALA A 278 13.36 -10.60 4.10
C ALA A 278 13.63 -10.24 2.64
N GLY A 279 12.88 -9.28 2.08
CA GLY A 279 13.11 -8.79 0.73
C GLY A 279 14.51 -8.20 0.54
N VAL A 280 14.97 -7.34 1.46
CA VAL A 280 16.32 -6.76 1.39
C VAL A 280 17.41 -7.84 1.52
N LEU A 281 17.28 -8.75 2.48
CA LEU A 281 18.29 -9.80 2.70
C LEU A 281 18.35 -10.79 1.53
N LEU A 282 17.20 -11.31 1.08
CA LEU A 282 17.14 -12.26 -0.04
C LEU A 282 17.58 -11.60 -1.34
N PHE A 283 17.21 -10.35 -1.58
CA PHE A 283 17.69 -9.59 -2.74
C PHE A 283 19.21 -9.47 -2.72
N GLY A 284 19.81 -9.06 -1.60
CA GLY A 284 21.26 -8.93 -1.46
C GLY A 284 22.01 -10.25 -1.63
N ILE A 285 21.49 -11.34 -1.06
CA ILE A 285 22.07 -12.68 -1.21
C ILE A 285 22.00 -13.15 -2.67
N MET A 286 20.83 -13.02 -3.30
CA MET A 286 20.63 -13.45 -4.70
C MET A 286 21.51 -12.68 -5.67
N LEU A 287 21.67 -11.37 -5.45
CA LEU A 287 22.52 -10.52 -6.28
C LEU A 287 24.02 -10.87 -6.13
N GLY A 288 24.42 -11.38 -4.96
CA GLY A 288 25.77 -11.90 -4.72
C GLY A 288 26.01 -13.29 -5.32
N LEU A 289 24.96 -14.12 -5.46
CA LEU A 289 25.07 -15.48 -6.01
C LEU A 289 25.02 -15.50 -7.55
N ASP A 290 24.12 -14.71 -8.16
CA ASP A 290 23.99 -14.61 -9.61
C ASP A 290 23.67 -13.16 -10.01
N PRO A 291 24.67 -12.39 -10.47
CA PRO A 291 24.48 -10.99 -10.85
C PRO A 291 23.56 -10.82 -12.07
N LEU A 292 23.37 -11.86 -12.90
CA LEU A 292 22.43 -11.82 -14.03
C LEU A 292 21.00 -12.12 -13.60
N GLY A 293 20.82 -12.64 -12.37
CA GLY A 293 19.53 -12.99 -11.76
C GLY A 293 18.71 -11.83 -11.20
N VAL A 294 18.98 -10.58 -11.60
CA VAL A 294 18.31 -9.38 -11.04
C VAL A 294 16.79 -9.48 -11.09
N THR A 295 16.23 -10.00 -12.19
CA THR A 295 14.78 -10.18 -12.35
C THR A 295 14.20 -11.13 -11.30
N THR A 296 14.87 -12.25 -11.06
CA THR A 296 14.51 -13.22 -10.02
C THR A 296 14.65 -12.61 -8.63
N ALA A 297 15.74 -11.86 -8.37
CA ALA A 297 15.95 -11.18 -7.10
C ALA A 297 14.85 -10.15 -6.80
N VAL A 298 14.46 -9.34 -7.80
CA VAL A 298 13.35 -8.39 -7.68
C VAL A 298 12.03 -9.12 -7.41
N GLY A 299 11.77 -10.23 -8.13
CA GLY A 299 10.58 -11.06 -7.93
C GLY A 299 10.49 -11.62 -6.51
N VAL A 300 11.58 -12.17 -5.99
CA VAL A 300 11.67 -12.68 -4.60
C VAL A 300 11.51 -11.56 -3.58
N GLY A 301 12.13 -10.40 -3.82
CA GLY A 301 11.99 -9.24 -2.94
C GLY A 301 10.55 -8.74 -2.86
N PHE A 302 9.86 -8.68 -4.00
CA PHE A 302 8.45 -8.32 -4.06
C PHE A 302 7.55 -9.37 -3.39
N ALA A 303 7.80 -10.66 -3.65
CA ALA A 303 7.08 -11.75 -3.02
C ALA A 303 7.25 -11.73 -1.49
N ALA A 304 8.46 -11.47 -0.98
CA ALA A 304 8.73 -11.35 0.45
C ALA A 304 7.90 -10.22 1.09
N LEU A 305 7.84 -9.06 0.42
CA LEU A 305 7.06 -7.92 0.89
C LEU A 305 5.55 -8.25 0.94
N CYS A 306 5.00 -8.80 -0.14
CA CYS A 306 3.59 -9.13 -0.23
C CYS A 306 3.20 -10.26 0.74
N LEU A 307 3.91 -11.39 0.70
CA LEU A 307 3.59 -12.56 1.52
C LEU A 307 3.89 -12.32 3.00
N GLY A 308 4.91 -11.54 3.34
CA GLY A 308 5.18 -11.12 4.72
C GLY A 308 4.02 -10.30 5.30
N THR A 309 3.49 -9.33 4.54
CA THR A 309 2.33 -8.52 4.99
C THR A 309 1.05 -9.34 5.15
N ILE A 310 0.75 -10.19 4.16
CA ILE A 310 -0.41 -11.10 4.18
C ILE A 310 -0.28 -12.05 5.37
N GLY A 311 0.88 -12.69 5.52
CA GLY A 311 1.22 -13.58 6.61
C GLY A 311 0.97 -12.92 7.97
N GLY A 312 1.51 -11.72 8.20
CA GLY A 312 1.31 -11.01 9.47
C GLY A 312 -0.14 -10.65 9.76
N SER A 313 -0.92 -10.29 8.74
CA SER A 313 -2.36 -10.08 8.86
C SER A 313 -3.09 -11.36 9.29
N PHE A 314 -2.77 -12.50 8.66
CA PHE A 314 -3.33 -13.80 9.01
C PHE A 314 -2.93 -14.24 10.42
N GLY A 315 -1.64 -14.13 10.78
CA GLY A 315 -1.14 -14.50 12.10
C GLY A 315 -1.83 -13.78 13.25
N GLY A 316 -2.10 -12.48 13.09
CA GLY A 316 -2.82 -11.69 14.09
C GLY A 316 -4.30 -12.06 14.24
N ARG A 317 -4.92 -12.67 13.21
CA ARG A 317 -6.32 -13.12 13.23
C ARG A 317 -6.47 -14.55 13.76
N ILE A 318 -5.58 -15.46 13.34
CA ILE A 318 -5.63 -16.89 13.72
C ILE A 318 -5.23 -17.07 15.18
N LEU A 319 -4.20 -16.34 15.63
CA LEU A 319 -3.68 -16.41 16.99
C LEU A 319 -3.94 -15.05 17.68
N PRO A 320 -5.16 -14.76 18.15
CA PRO A 320 -5.42 -13.54 18.89
C PRO A 320 -4.66 -13.55 20.23
N PRO A 321 -4.27 -12.38 20.76
CA PRO A 321 -3.51 -12.29 22.01
C PRO A 321 -4.20 -13.04 23.15
N LEU A 322 -3.57 -14.13 23.63
CA LEU A 322 -4.09 -14.97 24.71
C LEU A 322 -4.21 -14.23 26.05
N VAL A 323 -3.40 -13.19 26.25
CA VAL A 323 -3.44 -12.37 27.46
C VAL A 323 -4.34 -11.17 27.22
N LYS A 324 -5.56 -11.22 27.75
CA LYS A 324 -6.35 -10.00 28.00
C LYS A 324 -5.55 -9.16 28.99
N VAL A 325 -4.73 -8.23 28.47
CA VAL A 325 -4.08 -7.21 29.31
C VAL A 325 -5.21 -6.45 29.98
N ARG A 326 -5.47 -6.78 31.24
CA ARG A 326 -6.40 -6.07 32.11
C ARG A 326 -5.83 -4.67 32.21
N ARG A 327 -6.37 -3.72 31.43
CA ARG A 327 -5.97 -2.32 31.55
C ARG A 327 -6.30 -1.94 32.98
N LYS A 328 -5.27 -1.74 33.81
CA LYS A 328 -5.43 -1.01 35.05
C LYS A 328 -5.91 0.37 34.62
N VAL A 329 -7.20 0.62 34.84
CA VAL A 329 -7.74 1.98 34.87
C VAL A 329 -7.05 2.58 36.08
N PHE A 330 -6.07 3.43 35.83
CA PHE A 330 -5.58 4.32 36.88
C PHE A 330 -6.63 5.42 36.97
N ASP A 331 -7.39 5.38 38.05
CA ASP A 331 -8.28 6.47 38.48
C ASP A 331 -7.46 7.69 38.91
#